data_AF-A0A1A8X2B5-F1
#
_entry.id   AF-A0A1A8X2B5-F1
#
_cell.length_a   1.000
_cell.length_b   1.000
_cell.length_c   1.000
_cell.angle_alpha   90.00
_cell.angle_beta   90.00
_cell.angle_gamma   90.00
#
_symmetry.space_group_name_H-M   'P 1'
#
loop_
_entity.id
_entity.type
_entity.pdbx_description
1 polymer ?
#
loop_
_entity_poly.entity_id
_entity_poly.type
_entity_poly.pdbx_seq_one_letter_code
_entity_poly.pdbx_strand_id
1 'polypeptide(L)'
;MNGNKSKKTINEGQTLLTVFKEGYAPDGVWLGGTKYQFINIEKDLDFEGCTFDVATCAKLKGGLHLVKVPGGNILVVIYDEEKEQDRGNSKIAALTFSKELAESGQ
;
A
#
# COMPACT_ATOMS: atom_id res chain seq x y z
N MET A 1 -0.60 -26.80 -22.98
CA MET A 1 0.40 -25.70 -22.93
C MET A 1 1.41 -26.03 -21.84
N ASN A 2 2.66 -26.28 -22.18
CA ASN A 2 3.73 -26.45 -21.17
C ASN A 2 4.11 -25.07 -20.64
N GLY A 3 3.57 -24.70 -19.47
CA GLY A 3 3.95 -23.47 -18.79
C GLY A 3 5.40 -23.54 -18.33
N ASN A 4 6.19 -22.52 -18.66
CA ASN A 4 7.58 -22.42 -18.23
C ASN A 4 7.59 -22.09 -16.72
N LYS A 5 8.03 -23.03 -15.88
CA LYS A 5 8.09 -22.82 -14.43
C LYS A 5 9.37 -22.06 -14.09
N SER A 6 9.23 -20.89 -13.48
CA SER A 6 10.35 -20.14 -12.90
C SER A 6 10.14 -19.95 -11.41
N LYS A 7 11.24 -19.84 -10.66
CA LYS A 7 11.23 -19.43 -9.25
C LYS A 7 11.80 -18.02 -9.17
N LYS A 8 11.17 -17.17 -8.37
CA LYS A 8 11.65 -15.83 -8.05
C LYS A 8 11.82 -15.70 -6.54
N THR A 9 12.92 -15.12 -6.12
CA THR A 9 13.13 -14.70 -4.73
C THR A 9 12.44 -13.37 -4.53
N ILE A 10 11.59 -13.27 -3.49
CA ILE A 10 10.86 -12.04 -3.16
C ILE A 10 11.50 -11.40 -1.92
N ASN A 11 11.83 -10.12 -2.02
CA ASN A 11 12.14 -9.27 -0.87
C ASN A 11 10.94 -8.36 -0.63
N GLU A 12 10.19 -8.60 0.44
CA GLU A 12 8.92 -7.91 0.71
C GLU A 12 9.06 -6.39 0.73
N GLY A 13 10.01 -5.86 1.51
CA GLY A 13 10.25 -4.41 1.59
C GLY A 13 10.56 -3.78 0.24
N GLN A 14 11.29 -4.48 -0.64
CA GLN A 14 11.55 -4.01 -1.99
C GLN A 14 10.28 -3.93 -2.84
N THR A 15 9.31 -4.83 -2.64
CA THR A 15 8.03 -4.77 -3.38
C THR A 15 7.20 -3.54 -3.02
N LEU A 16 7.22 -3.11 -1.75
CA LEU A 16 6.56 -1.88 -1.29
C LEU A 16 7.22 -0.64 -1.90
N LEU A 17 8.56 -0.57 -1.87
CA LEU A 17 9.31 0.54 -2.44
C LEU A 17 9.13 0.67 -3.96
N THR A 18 9.04 -0.45 -4.67
CA THR A 18 8.91 -0.48 -6.14
C THR A 18 7.63 0.22 -6.61
N VAL A 19 6.53 0.07 -5.87
CA VAL A 19 5.26 0.76 -6.17
C VAL A 19 5.44 2.27 -6.28
N PHE A 20 6.19 2.86 -5.35
CA PHE A 20 6.40 4.29 -5.32
C PHE A 20 7.48 4.79 -6.28
N LYS A 21 8.49 3.96 -6.58
CA LYS A 21 9.56 4.30 -7.52
C LYS A 21 9.09 4.23 -8.96
N GLU A 22 8.40 3.15 -9.31
CA GLU A 22 8.08 2.81 -10.69
C GLU A 22 6.61 3.07 -11.04
N GLY A 23 5.73 3.18 -10.04
CA GLY A 23 4.28 3.34 -10.25
C GLY A 23 3.54 2.04 -10.58
N TYR A 24 4.20 0.88 -10.48
CA TYR A 24 3.61 -0.45 -10.69
C TYR A 24 4.31 -1.53 -9.83
N ALA A 25 3.71 -2.72 -9.75
CA ALA A 25 4.27 -3.87 -9.03
C ALA A 25 4.27 -5.14 -9.91
N PRO A 26 5.37 -5.46 -10.62
CA PRO A 26 5.37 -6.51 -11.64
C PRO A 26 5.13 -7.91 -11.07
N ASP A 27 5.59 -8.15 -9.84
CA ASP A 27 5.41 -9.43 -9.14
C ASP A 27 4.31 -9.36 -8.05
N GLY A 28 3.57 -8.24 -8.01
CA GLY A 28 2.66 -7.87 -6.93
C GLY A 28 3.39 -7.27 -5.72
N VAL A 29 2.61 -6.77 -4.77
CA VAL A 29 3.11 -6.33 -3.46
C VAL A 29 3.05 -7.53 -2.52
N TRP A 30 4.13 -7.77 -1.77
CA TRP A 30 4.22 -8.90 -0.85
C TRP A 30 4.44 -8.41 0.57
N LEU A 31 3.65 -8.92 1.49
CA LEU A 31 3.75 -8.60 2.91
C LEU A 31 3.29 -9.80 3.75
N GLY A 32 4.11 -10.22 4.71
CA GLY A 32 3.78 -11.33 5.60
C GLY A 32 3.52 -12.65 4.86
N GLY A 33 4.22 -12.89 3.75
CA GLY A 33 4.04 -14.04 2.87
C GLY A 33 2.80 -13.99 1.99
N THR A 34 1.99 -12.93 2.05
CA THR A 34 0.77 -12.76 1.25
C THR A 34 1.04 -11.84 0.05
N LYS A 35 0.62 -12.29 -1.13
CA LYS A 35 0.62 -11.46 -2.34
C LYS A 35 -0.65 -10.62 -2.42
N TYR A 36 -0.45 -9.33 -2.66
CA TYR A 36 -1.48 -8.35 -2.95
C TYR A 36 -1.31 -7.85 -4.40
N GLN A 37 -2.42 -7.72 -5.11
CA GLN A 37 -2.48 -7.09 -6.42
C GLN A 37 -2.42 -5.57 -6.26
N PHE A 38 -1.48 -4.93 -6.94
CA PHE A 38 -1.47 -3.47 -7.07
C PHE A 38 -2.68 -2.99 -7.89
N ILE A 39 -3.42 -2.02 -7.37
CA ILE A 39 -4.63 -1.48 -8.01
C ILE A 39 -4.37 -0.10 -8.59
N ASN A 40 -3.90 0.83 -7.75
CA ASN A 40 -3.60 2.19 -8.17
C ASN A 40 -2.56 2.84 -7.23
N ILE A 41 -1.99 3.93 -7.73
CA ILE A 41 -1.23 4.91 -6.94
C ILE A 41 -1.74 6.30 -7.28
N GLU A 42 -2.05 7.08 -6.26
CA GLU A 42 -2.43 8.49 -6.33
C GLU A 42 -1.25 9.28 -5.78
N LYS A 43 -0.59 10.07 -6.64
CA LYS A 43 0.51 10.94 -6.24
C LYS A 43 -0.04 12.30 -5.84
N ASP A 44 0.62 12.92 -4.87
CA ASP A 44 0.28 14.25 -4.38
C ASP A 44 -1.22 14.39 -3.99
N LEU A 45 -1.79 13.36 -3.37
CA LEU A 45 -3.17 13.40 -2.89
C LEU A 45 -3.29 14.44 -1.78
N ASP A 46 -4.09 15.48 -2.01
CA ASP A 46 -4.45 16.46 -0.98
C ASP A 46 -5.48 15.86 -0.01
N PHE A 47 -5.14 15.89 1.28
CA PHE A 47 -6.01 15.48 2.36
C PHE A 47 -5.89 16.48 3.51
N GLU A 48 -6.89 17.35 3.61
CA GLU A 48 -7.02 18.35 4.69
C GLU A 48 -5.78 19.24 4.86
N GLY A 49 -5.14 19.64 3.76
CA GLY A 49 -3.95 20.50 3.75
C GLY A 49 -2.62 19.76 3.90
N CYS A 50 -2.63 18.44 4.00
CA CYS A 50 -1.45 17.59 3.86
C CYS A 50 -1.45 16.90 2.49
N THR A 51 -0.26 16.61 1.97
CA THR A 51 -0.10 15.94 0.67
C THR A 51 0.60 14.60 0.83
N PHE A 52 0.03 13.53 0.26
CA PHE A 52 0.54 12.17 0.40
C PHE A 52 0.58 11.41 -0.93
N ASP A 53 1.61 10.58 -1.13
CA ASP A 53 1.56 9.51 -2.14
C ASP A 53 0.85 8.29 -1.52
N VAL A 54 -0.23 7.83 -2.14
CA VAL A 54 -1.04 6.72 -1.63
C VAL A 54 -1.20 5.62 -2.68
N ALA A 55 -0.78 4.41 -2.36
CA ALA A 55 -1.05 3.23 -3.18
C ALA A 55 -2.09 2.34 -2.52
N THR A 56 -2.99 1.75 -3.32
CA THR A 56 -3.93 0.73 -2.87
C THR A 56 -3.63 -0.61 -3.52
N CYS A 57 -3.61 -1.66 -2.71
CA CYS A 57 -3.45 -3.04 -3.15
C CYS A 57 -4.59 -3.90 -2.59
N ALA A 58 -4.96 -4.95 -3.31
CA ALA A 58 -6.06 -5.85 -2.93
C ALA A 58 -5.61 -7.31 -2.89
N LYS A 59 -6.30 -8.10 -2.07
CA LYS A 59 -6.26 -9.56 -2.08
C LYS A 59 -7.71 -10.07 -2.05
N LEU A 60 -7.90 -11.39 -2.03
CA LEU A 60 -9.24 -11.95 -1.76
C LEU A 60 -9.71 -11.45 -0.38
N LYS A 61 -10.91 -10.84 -0.35
CA LYS A 61 -11.58 -10.36 0.86
C LYS A 61 -10.70 -9.44 1.72
N GLY A 62 -10.11 -8.41 1.12
CA GLY A 62 -9.27 -7.47 1.85
C GLY A 62 -8.20 -6.81 0.99
N GLY A 63 -7.32 -6.07 1.63
CA GLY A 63 -6.26 -5.36 0.94
C GLY A 63 -5.37 -4.57 1.88
N LEU A 64 -4.58 -3.67 1.30
CA LEU A 64 -3.75 -2.75 2.06
C LEU A 64 -3.63 -1.39 1.36
N HIS A 65 -3.33 -0.38 2.16
CA HIS A 65 -2.91 0.94 1.73
C HIS A 65 -1.46 1.15 2.12
N LEU A 66 -0.68 1.70 1.20
CA LEU A 66 0.66 2.20 1.46
C LEU A 66 0.59 3.73 1.35
N VAL A 67 1.03 4.44 2.38
CA VAL A 67 1.08 5.90 2.38
C VAL A 67 2.51 6.34 2.66
N LYS A 68 3.12 7.12 1.76
CA LYS A 68 4.36 7.82 2.11
C LYS A 68 4.02 8.94 3.08
N VAL A 69 4.68 8.94 4.21
CA VAL A 69 4.54 9.98 5.24
C VAL A 69 5.89 10.67 5.44
N PRO A 70 5.95 11.79 6.19
CA PRO A 70 7.21 12.48 6.46
C PRO A 70 8.28 11.60 7.14
N GLY A 71 9.51 12.11 7.20
CA GLY A 71 10.66 11.37 7.75
C GLY A 71 11.18 10.23 6.87
N GLY A 72 10.66 10.07 5.65
CA GLY A 72 11.05 8.97 4.75
C GLY A 72 10.40 7.64 5.12
N ASN A 73 9.28 7.68 5.84
CA ASN A 73 8.55 6.51 6.30
C ASN A 73 7.42 6.10 5.34
N ILE A 74 6.98 4.85 5.44
CA ILE A 74 5.80 4.34 4.72
C ILE A 74 4.87 3.72 5.76
N LEU A 75 3.68 4.30 5.91
CA LEU A 75 2.59 3.70 6.68
C LEU A 75 1.96 2.56 5.86
N VAL A 76 1.73 1.42 6.51
CA VAL A 76 1.03 0.27 5.94
C VAL A 76 -0.23 0.01 6.75
N VAL A 77 -1.39 0.08 6.10
CA VAL A 77 -2.69 -0.20 6.73
C VAL A 77 -3.33 -1.38 6.01
N ILE A 78 -3.79 -2.38 6.76
CA ILE A 78 -4.42 -3.59 6.22
C ILE A 78 -5.91 -3.56 6.57
N TYR A 79 -6.74 -3.98 5.62
CA TYR A 79 -8.17 -4.18 5.85
C TYR A 79 -8.62 -5.59 5.48
N ASP A 80 -9.64 -6.06 6.18
CA ASP A 80 -10.22 -7.40 6.08
C ASP A 80 -11.74 -7.33 5.92
N GLU A 81 -12.22 -7.70 4.73
CA GLU A 81 -13.65 -7.64 4.39
C GLU A 81 -14.47 -8.66 5.21
N GLU A 82 -13.84 -9.71 5.74
CA GLU A 82 -14.53 -10.66 6.63
C GLU A 82 -14.77 -10.09 8.04
N LYS A 83 -14.14 -8.96 8.35
CA LYS A 83 -14.30 -8.22 9.62
C LYS A 83 -15.09 -6.93 9.43
N GLU A 84 -15.91 -6.87 8.38
CA GLU A 84 -16.76 -5.72 8.04
C GLU A 84 -15.97 -4.43 7.79
N GLN A 85 -14.69 -4.56 7.39
CA GLN A 85 -13.87 -3.44 6.95
C GLN A 85 -13.92 -3.32 5.44
N ASP A 86 -13.84 -2.09 4.93
CA ASP A 86 -13.80 -1.82 3.50
C ASP A 86 -12.63 -0.90 3.12
N ARG A 87 -12.34 -0.87 1.82
CA ARG A 87 -11.27 -0.07 1.23
C ARG A 87 -11.44 1.44 1.48
N GLY A 88 -12.66 1.95 1.43
CA GLY A 88 -12.92 3.38 1.57
C GLY A 88 -12.60 3.83 3.00
N ASN A 89 -13.25 3.20 3.97
CA ASN A 89 -13.08 3.53 5.39
C ASN A 89 -11.65 3.30 5.88
N SER A 90 -11.00 2.21 5.46
CA SER A 90 -9.60 1.96 5.82
C SER A 90 -8.62 2.94 5.16
N LYS A 91 -8.87 3.42 3.93
CA LYS A 91 -8.07 4.48 3.31
C LYS A 91 -8.21 5.81 4.06
N ILE A 92 -9.43 6.17 4.46
CA ILE A 92 -9.66 7.38 5.27
C ILE A 92 -8.94 7.26 6.62
N ALA A 93 -9.06 6.13 7.32
CA ALA A 93 -8.33 5.90 8.57
C ALA A 93 -6.80 6.01 8.39
N ALA A 94 -6.25 5.49 7.28
CA ALA A 94 -4.84 5.62 6.96
C ALA A 94 -4.41 7.08 6.74
N LEU A 95 -5.23 7.86 6.02
CA LEU A 95 -4.97 9.28 5.76
C LEU A 95 -5.07 10.13 7.02
N THR A 96 -6.06 9.89 7.87
CA THR A 96 -6.19 10.56 9.17
C THR A 96 -4.95 10.33 10.03
N PHE A 97 -4.47 9.09 10.15
CA PHE A 97 -3.25 8.82 10.91
C PHE A 97 -1.99 9.39 10.24
N SER A 98 -1.94 9.41 8.91
CA SER A 98 -0.82 10.01 8.17
C SER A 98 -0.74 11.52 8.41
N LYS A 99 -1.88 12.20 8.55
CA LYS A 99 -1.96 13.61 8.94
C LYS A 99 -1.43 13.82 10.36
N GLU A 100 -1.82 12.98 11.32
CA GLU A 100 -1.30 13.06 12.70
C GLU A 100 0.23 12.90 12.76
N LEU A 101 0.78 11.98 11.95
CA LEU A 101 2.24 11.83 11.81
C LEU A 101 2.90 13.09 11.22
N ALA A 102 2.29 13.68 10.19
CA ALA A 102 2.80 14.91 9.58
C ALA A 102 2.75 16.11 10.53
N GLU A 103 1.68 16.25 11.31
CA GLU A 103 1.52 17.32 12.30
C GLU A 103 2.44 17.15 13.52
N SER A 104 2.75 15.92 13.89
CA SER A 104 3.70 15.62 14.98
C SER A 104 5.17 15.71 14.58
N GLY A 105 5.47 15.92 13.29
CA GLY A 105 6.83 16.06 12.77
C GLY A 105 7.64 14.76 12.81
N GLN A 106 6.96 13.60 12.78
CA GLN A 106 7.57 12.26 12.76
C GLN A 106 7.78 11.73 11.33
#